data_AF-A0A432RT78-F1
#
_entry.id   AF-A0A432RT78-F1
#
_cell.length_a   1.000
_cell.length_b   1.000
_cell.length_c   1.000
_cell.angle_alpha   90.00
_cell.angle_beta   90.00
_cell.angle_gamma   90.00
#
_symmetry.space_group_name_H-M   'P 1'
#
loop_
_entity.id
_entity.type
_entity.pdbx_description
1 polymer ?
#
loop_
_entity_poly.entity_id
_entity_poly.type
_entity_poly.pdbx_seq_one_letter_code
_entity_poly.pdbx_strand_id
1 'polypeptide(L)'
;MPKELPKSPSISPSAELRADINTLMERGVTIWGPNRGWPAGASPRINQIYARFIQMRDALAIELSDTEKSILLECLSGSVVNDSFVEGLELEVMDSEGVEAFPDEGNALIEKIKGASMAERLATLDVLGY
;
A
#
# COMPACT_ATOMS: atom_id res chain seq x y z
N MET A 1 -21.01 -29.44 14.07
CA MET A 1 -19.79 -29.95 13.40
C MET A 1 -19.41 -28.95 12.32
N PRO A 2 -18.19 -28.38 12.32
CA PRO A 2 -17.78 -27.44 11.28
C PRO A 2 -17.72 -28.19 9.95
N LYS A 3 -18.32 -27.58 8.92
CA LYS A 3 -18.52 -28.17 7.59
C LYS A 3 -17.17 -28.14 6.86
N GLU A 4 -16.54 -29.31 6.68
CA GLU A 4 -15.27 -29.40 5.95
C GLU A 4 -15.43 -28.92 4.51
N LEU A 5 -14.42 -28.20 4.02
CA LEU A 5 -14.37 -27.71 2.65
C LEU A 5 -14.31 -28.89 1.66
N PRO A 6 -15.06 -28.84 0.54
CA PRO A 6 -15.10 -29.92 -0.43
C PRO A 6 -13.71 -30.17 -1.05
N LYS A 7 -13.30 -31.44 -1.09
CA LYS A 7 -12.03 -31.90 -1.68
C LYS A 7 -12.15 -31.89 -3.21
N SER A 8 -12.00 -30.73 -3.83
CA SER A 8 -11.80 -30.64 -5.29
C SER A 8 -10.32 -30.91 -5.62
N PRO A 9 -10.02 -31.75 -6.63
CA PRO A 9 -8.67 -32.29 -6.85
C PRO A 9 -7.63 -31.32 -7.44
N SER A 10 -7.94 -30.02 -7.61
CA SER A 10 -6.98 -29.04 -8.16
C SER A 10 -6.69 -27.82 -7.27
N ILE A 11 -7.31 -27.70 -6.08
CA ILE A 11 -7.12 -26.53 -5.21
C ILE A 11 -7.17 -26.97 -3.74
N SER A 12 -6.27 -27.87 -3.34
CA SER A 12 -6.03 -28.09 -1.92
C SER A 12 -4.98 -27.09 -1.44
N PRO A 13 -5.30 -26.18 -0.50
CA PRO A 13 -4.29 -25.31 0.09
C PRO A 13 -3.18 -26.14 0.74
N SER A 14 -1.96 -25.61 0.74
CA SER A 14 -0.83 -26.27 1.42
C SER A 14 -1.12 -26.46 2.92
N ALA A 15 -0.38 -27.36 3.57
CA ALA A 15 -0.55 -27.60 5.00
C ALA A 15 -0.32 -26.32 5.82
N GLU A 16 0.65 -25.48 5.44
CA GLU A 16 0.87 -24.19 6.10
C GLU A 16 -0.31 -23.23 5.88
N LEU A 17 -0.80 -23.11 4.64
CA LEU A 17 -1.93 -22.22 4.32
C LEU A 17 -3.22 -22.64 5.04
N ARG A 18 -3.43 -23.95 5.27
CA ARG A 18 -4.54 -24.44 6.09
C ARG A 18 -4.40 -24.04 7.56
N ALA A 19 -3.20 -24.11 8.11
CA ALA A 19 -2.95 -23.73 9.50
C ALA A 19 -3.18 -22.23 9.74
N ASP A 20 -2.72 -21.39 8.80
CA ASP A 20 -2.91 -19.94 8.85
C ASP A 20 -4.39 -19.55 8.71
N ILE A 21 -5.12 -20.16 7.77
CA ILE A 21 -6.55 -19.94 7.59
C ILE A 21 -7.33 -20.34 8.85
N ASN A 22 -7.02 -21.50 9.44
CA ASN A 22 -7.67 -21.94 10.68
C ASN A 22 -7.40 -20.97 11.84
N THR A 23 -6.16 -20.49 11.99
CA THR A 23 -5.79 -19.50 13.00
C THR A 23 -6.56 -18.19 12.83
N LEU A 24 -6.79 -17.74 11.59
CA LEU A 24 -7.56 -16.54 11.29
C LEU A 24 -9.07 -16.72 11.54
N MET A 25 -9.61 -17.90 11.23
CA MET A 25 -11.00 -18.25 11.53
C MET A 25 -11.27 -18.33 13.04
N GLU A 26 -10.34 -18.89 13.82
CA GLU A 26 -10.40 -18.93 15.29
C GLU A 26 -10.38 -17.53 15.92
N ARG A 27 -9.74 -16.57 15.25
CA ARG A 27 -9.72 -15.15 15.64
C ARG A 27 -10.97 -14.37 15.21
N GLY A 28 -11.98 -15.05 14.67
CA GLY A 28 -13.27 -14.46 14.28
C GLY A 28 -13.22 -13.65 12.98
N VAL A 29 -12.18 -13.82 12.15
CA VAL A 29 -12.07 -13.14 10.87
C VAL A 29 -12.89 -13.89 9.82
N THR A 30 -14.02 -13.33 9.40
CA THR A 30 -14.91 -13.92 8.39
C THR A 30 -14.34 -13.72 6.98
N ILE A 31 -14.13 -14.81 6.24
CA ILE A 31 -13.46 -14.78 4.93
C ILE A 31 -14.44 -14.57 3.75
N TRP A 32 -15.61 -13.99 4.01
CA TRP A 32 -16.61 -13.69 2.98
C TRP A 32 -17.36 -12.40 3.38
N GLY A 33 -17.04 -11.27 2.75
CA GLY A 33 -17.78 -10.01 2.93
C GLY A 33 -16.96 -8.74 2.77
N PRO A 34 -17.59 -7.60 2.48
CA PRO A 34 -17.08 -6.48 1.68
C PRO A 34 -16.13 -5.51 2.41
N ASN A 35 -15.54 -5.88 3.55
CA ASN A 35 -14.63 -5.01 4.29
C ASN A 35 -13.28 -5.69 4.48
N ARG A 36 -12.26 -5.12 3.81
CA ARG A 36 -10.84 -5.54 3.72
C ARG A 36 -10.64 -6.87 2.97
N GLY A 37 -10.76 -6.75 1.65
CA GLY A 37 -10.69 -7.84 0.70
C GLY A 37 -9.32 -8.52 0.63
N TRP A 38 -9.26 -9.74 1.16
CA TRP A 38 -8.39 -10.76 0.59
C TRP A 38 -9.28 -11.89 0.06
N PRO A 39 -9.26 -12.22 -1.23
CA PRO A 39 -10.04 -13.35 -1.72
C PRO A 39 -9.33 -14.63 -1.28
N ALA A 40 -9.96 -15.37 -0.36
CA ALA A 40 -9.76 -16.81 -0.27
C ALA A 40 -10.21 -17.42 -1.61
N GLY A 41 -9.23 -17.64 -2.51
CA GLY A 41 -9.49 -18.12 -3.87
C GLY A 41 -8.41 -17.76 -4.89
N ALA A 42 -7.48 -16.85 -4.57
CA ALA A 42 -6.37 -16.54 -5.47
C ALA A 42 -5.39 -17.73 -5.58
N SER A 43 -5.07 -18.16 -6.81
CA SER A 43 -4.09 -19.22 -7.03
C SER A 43 -2.72 -18.83 -6.43
N PRO A 44 -1.86 -19.79 -6.04
CA PRO A 44 -0.51 -19.49 -5.52
C PRO A 44 0.30 -18.54 -6.43
N ARG A 45 0.01 -18.56 -7.74
CA ARG A 45 0.62 -17.66 -8.71
C ARG A 45 0.23 -16.20 -8.51
N ILE A 46 -1.03 -15.91 -8.19
CA ILE A 46 -1.50 -14.54 -7.92
C ILE A 46 -0.85 -14.01 -6.65
N ASN A 47 -0.74 -14.82 -5.60
CA ASN A 47 -0.03 -14.43 -4.37
C ASN A 47 1.44 -14.09 -4.65
N GLN A 48 2.12 -14.87 -5.49
CA GLN A 48 3.51 -14.57 -5.88
C GLN A 48 3.63 -13.29 -6.70
N ILE A 49 2.70 -13.02 -7.62
CA ILE A 49 2.70 -11.78 -8.41
C ILE A 49 2.52 -10.58 -7.49
N TYR A 50 1.56 -10.66 -6.57
CA TYR A 50 1.29 -9.59 -5.63
C TYR A 50 2.44 -9.36 -4.64
N ALA A 51 3.04 -10.43 -4.11
CA ALA A 51 4.22 -10.30 -3.25
C ALA A 51 5.39 -9.61 -3.96
N ARG A 52 5.62 -9.93 -5.24
CA ARG A 52 6.64 -9.25 -6.07
C ARG A 52 6.28 -7.80 -6.35
N PHE A 53 5.00 -7.49 -6.54
CA PHE A 53 4.53 -6.12 -6.68
C PHE A 53 4.81 -5.32 -5.41
N ILE A 54 4.47 -5.83 -4.22
CA ILE A 54 4.79 -5.17 -2.95
C ILE A 54 6.29 -4.90 -2.83
N GLN A 55 7.13 -5.89 -3.10
CA GLN A 55 8.59 -5.73 -3.06
C GLN A 55 9.08 -4.65 -4.03
N MET A 56 8.55 -4.62 -5.26
CA MET A 56 8.92 -3.63 -6.25
C MET A 56 8.44 -2.23 -5.87
N ARG A 57 7.21 -2.10 -5.38
CA ARG A 57 6.64 -0.85 -4.87
C ARG A 57 7.48 -0.32 -3.71
N ASP A 58 7.73 -1.13 -2.70
CA ASP A 58 8.48 -0.72 -1.52
C ASP A 58 9.93 -0.34 -1.86
N ALA A 59 10.53 -1.01 -2.86
CA ALA A 59 11.86 -0.67 -3.36
C ALA A 59 11.91 0.59 -4.25
N LEU A 60 10.79 1.00 -4.82
CA LEU A 60 10.67 2.22 -5.64
C LEU A 60 10.20 3.44 -4.84
N ALA A 61 9.58 3.23 -3.68
CA ALA A 61 9.13 4.34 -2.85
C ALA A 61 10.31 5.23 -2.45
N ILE A 62 10.10 6.54 -2.52
CA ILE A 62 11.09 7.55 -2.14
C ILE A 62 11.37 7.37 -0.64
N GLU A 63 12.65 7.41 -0.27
CA GLU A 63 13.04 7.40 1.13
C GLU A 63 12.73 8.76 1.78
N LEU A 64 11.83 8.74 2.75
CA LEU A 64 11.36 9.92 3.49
C LEU A 64 11.84 9.85 4.94
N SER A 65 12.30 10.98 5.46
CA SER A 65 12.43 11.19 6.90
C SER A 65 11.06 11.25 7.57
N ASP A 66 11.01 11.12 8.89
CA ASP A 66 9.75 11.21 9.64
C ASP A 66 9.04 12.56 9.41
N THR A 67 9.79 13.67 9.37
CA THR A 67 9.24 15.01 9.10
C THR A 67 8.72 15.14 7.67
N GLU A 68 9.50 14.68 6.67
CA GLU A 68 9.07 14.69 5.27
C GLU A 68 7.80 13.86 5.07
N LYS A 69 7.73 12.70 5.72
CA LYS A 69 6.53 11.84 5.72
C LYS A 69 5.34 12.54 6.36
N SER A 70 5.53 13.26 7.45
CA SER A 70 4.46 14.05 8.09
C SER A 70 3.94 15.16 7.18
N ILE A 71 4.82 15.93 6.53
CA ILE A 71 4.44 16.97 5.57
C ILE A 71 3.64 16.37 4.41
N LEU A 72 4.12 15.27 3.84
CA LEU A 72 3.45 14.62 2.72
C LEU A 72 2.07 14.05 3.14
N LEU A 73 1.96 13.43 4.31
CA LEU A 73 0.68 12.92 4.82
C LEU A 73 -0.34 14.03 5.08
N GLU A 74 0.11 15.20 5.53
CA GLU A 74 -0.73 16.39 5.68
C GLU A 74 -1.26 16.86 4.30
N CYS A 75 -0.38 17.00 3.32
CA CYS A 75 -0.74 17.36 1.94
C CYS A 75 -1.74 16.37 1.31
N LEU A 76 -1.59 15.07 1.58
CA LEU A 76 -2.49 14.03 1.08
C LEU A 76 -3.83 13.97 1.85
N SER A 77 -3.86 14.46 3.09
CA SER A 77 -5.04 14.37 3.95
C SER A 77 -6.18 15.25 3.43
N GLY A 78 -7.20 14.62 2.87
CA GLY A 78 -8.38 15.30 2.31
C GLY A 78 -8.25 15.59 0.80
N SER A 79 -7.11 15.26 0.20
CA SER A 79 -6.86 15.41 -1.22
C SER A 79 -7.41 14.21 -2.02
N VAL A 80 -7.87 14.48 -3.25
CA VAL A 80 -8.24 13.43 -4.21
C VAL A 80 -7.02 13.12 -5.06
N VAL A 81 -6.37 12.00 -4.77
CA VAL A 81 -5.19 11.55 -5.50
C VAL A 81 -5.62 10.97 -6.85
N ASN A 82 -5.28 11.69 -7.92
CA ASN A 82 -5.49 11.29 -9.31
C ASN A 82 -4.19 11.52 -10.11
N ASP A 83 -4.14 11.09 -11.37
CA ASP A 83 -2.91 11.16 -12.18
C ASP A 83 -2.31 12.57 -12.24
N SER A 84 -3.14 13.62 -12.37
CA SER A 84 -2.67 15.01 -12.40
C SER A 84 -2.11 15.47 -11.06
N PHE A 85 -2.69 15.02 -9.94
CA PHE A 85 -2.15 15.27 -8.60
C PHE A 85 -0.77 14.62 -8.45
N VAL A 86 -0.58 13.40 -8.96
CA VAL A 86 0.72 12.71 -8.88
C VAL A 86 1.77 13.38 -9.79
N GLU A 87 1.37 13.81 -11.00
CA GLU A 87 2.24 14.59 -11.90
C GLU A 87 2.67 15.93 -11.29
N GLY A 88 1.77 16.59 -10.56
CA GLY A 88 2.02 17.87 -9.91
C GLY A 88 2.38 17.79 -8.43
N LEU A 89 2.72 16.61 -7.90
CA LEU A 89 2.85 16.39 -6.45
C LEU A 89 3.80 17.38 -5.76
N GLU A 90 4.90 17.77 -6.42
CA GLU A 90 5.81 18.76 -5.85
C GLU A 90 5.17 20.14 -5.63
N LEU A 91 4.20 20.51 -6.47
CA LEU A 91 3.48 21.77 -6.37
C LEU A 91 2.46 21.71 -5.23
N GLU A 92 1.78 20.58 -5.08
CA GLU A 92 0.83 20.32 -3.99
C GLU A 92 1.54 20.33 -2.63
N VAL A 93 2.75 19.75 -2.56
CA VAL A 93 3.57 19.79 -1.35
C VAL A 93 4.08 21.20 -1.08
N MET A 94 4.52 21.94 -2.12
CA MET A 94 5.00 23.32 -1.99
C MET A 94 3.94 24.26 -1.42
N ASP A 95 2.65 24.01 -1.66
CA ASP A 95 1.54 24.82 -1.16
C ASP A 95 1.02 24.35 0.23
N SER A 96 1.66 23.35 0.85
CA SER A 96 1.24 22.80 2.15
C SER A 96 1.77 23.61 3.34
N GLU A 97 0.95 23.74 4.40
CA GLU A 97 1.33 24.41 5.64
C GLU A 97 2.52 23.72 6.33
N GLY A 98 2.65 22.40 6.17
CA GLY A 98 3.81 21.63 6.63
C GLY A 98 5.16 22.14 6.12
N VAL A 99 5.24 22.64 4.88
CA VAL A 99 6.47 23.25 4.34
C VAL A 99 6.77 24.60 5.01
N GLU A 100 5.75 25.40 5.32
CA GLU A 100 5.95 26.65 6.06
C GLU A 100 6.45 26.39 7.49
N ALA A 101 5.95 25.33 8.13
CA ALA A 101 6.37 24.91 9.48
C ALA A 101 7.78 24.31 9.52
N PHE A 102 8.18 23.59 8.47
CA PHE A 102 9.46 22.88 8.36
C PHE A 102 10.11 23.13 6.98
N PRO A 103 10.69 24.32 6.75
CA PRO A 103 11.13 24.73 5.42
C PRO A 103 12.31 23.93 4.89
N ASP A 104 13.24 23.49 5.73
CA ASP A 104 14.41 22.74 5.29
C ASP A 104 14.01 21.33 4.80
N GLU A 105 13.23 20.61 5.60
CA GLU A 105 12.68 19.29 5.24
C GLU A 105 11.65 19.37 4.11
N GLY A 106 10.84 20.43 4.09
CA GLY A 106 9.89 20.69 3.01
C GLY A 106 10.60 20.89 1.67
N ASN A 107 11.66 21.71 1.63
CA ASN A 107 12.46 21.89 0.42
C ASN A 107 13.19 20.60 0.01
N ALA A 108 13.72 19.82 0.96
CA ALA A 108 14.34 18.54 0.68
C ALA A 108 13.34 17.54 0.07
N LEU A 109 12.11 17.48 0.60
CA LEU A 109 11.02 16.66 0.06
C LEU A 109 10.65 17.07 -1.36
N ILE A 110 10.47 18.38 -1.61
CA ILE A 110 10.14 18.91 -2.92
C ILE A 110 11.20 18.50 -3.96
N GLU A 111 12.49 18.62 -3.63
CA GLU A 111 13.56 18.23 -4.55
C GLU A 111 13.60 16.71 -4.77
N LYS A 112 13.32 15.89 -3.75
CA LYS A 112 13.15 14.44 -3.93
C LYS A 112 12.01 14.12 -4.89
N ILE A 113 10.85 14.77 -4.75
CA ILE A 113 9.68 14.54 -5.61
C ILE A 113 9.96 15.01 -7.04
N LYS A 114 10.59 16.17 -7.23
CA LYS A 114 11.00 16.67 -8.56
C LYS A 114 11.98 15.73 -9.26
N GLY A 115 12.91 15.14 -8.51
CA GLY A 115 13.87 14.16 -9.03
C GLY A 115 13.28 12.78 -9.28
N ALA A 116 12.12 12.47 -8.70
CA ALA A 116 11.47 11.17 -8.78
C ALA A 116 10.67 11.01 -10.08
N SER A 117 10.78 9.83 -10.67
CA SER A 117 9.93 9.36 -11.75
C SER A 117 8.48 9.17 -11.28
N MET A 118 7.56 9.13 -12.24
CA MET A 118 6.15 8.83 -11.98
C MET A 118 5.95 7.53 -11.20
N ALA A 119 6.75 6.51 -11.49
CA ALA A 119 6.66 5.21 -10.81
C ALA A 119 7.05 5.32 -9.32
N GLU A 120 8.09 6.09 -9.00
CA GLU A 120 8.54 6.30 -7.62
C GLU A 120 7.52 7.15 -6.83
N ARG A 121 6.93 8.16 -7.46
CA ARG A 121 5.84 8.95 -6.86
C ARG A 121 4.64 8.08 -6.52
N LEU A 122 4.13 7.32 -7.48
CA LEU A 122 3.01 6.38 -7.27
C LEU A 122 3.33 5.36 -6.18
N ALA A 123 4.53 4.76 -6.23
CA ALA A 123 4.94 3.79 -5.24
C ALA A 123 4.98 4.38 -3.82
N THR A 124 5.43 5.64 -3.69
CA THR A 124 5.45 6.36 -2.42
C THR A 124 4.04 6.58 -1.87
N LEU A 125 3.11 7.03 -2.72
CA LEU A 125 1.71 7.23 -2.32
C LEU A 125 1.03 5.91 -1.92
N ASP A 126 1.23 4.85 -2.70
CA ASP A 126 0.70 3.51 -2.40
C ASP A 126 1.23 2.96 -1.07
N VAL A 127 2.51 3.22 -0.72
CA VAL A 127 3.10 2.82 0.56
C VAL A 127 2.48 3.59 1.73
N LEU A 128 2.08 4.84 1.51
CA LEU A 128 1.37 5.66 2.48
C LEU A 128 -0.14 5.34 2.54
N GLY A 129 -0.66 4.58 1.57
CA GLY A 129 -2.04 4.10 1.53
C GLY A 129 -3.00 4.99 0.73
N TYR A 130 -2.48 5.78 -0.21
CA TYR A 130 -3.23 6.68 -1.10
C TYR A 130 -3.19 6.21 -2.55
#